data_AF-A0A2N3CHL9-F1
#
_entry.id   AF-A0A2N3CHL9-F1
#
_cell.length_a   1.000
_cell.length_b   1.000
_cell.length_c   1.000
_cell.angle_alpha   90.00
_cell.angle_beta   90.00
_cell.angle_gamma   90.00
#
_symmetry.space_group_name_H-M   'P 1'
#
loop_
_entity.id
_entity.type
_entity.pdbx_description
1 polymer ?
#
loop_
_entity_poly.entity_id
_entity_poly.type
_entity_poly.pdbx_seq_one_letter_code
_entity_poly.pdbx_strand_id
1 'polypeptide(L)'
;MIEQRIQTSALDLEDILIAEREYLMAGLVREAANLSGEKLAALESFEAAFGERTPIAVSGETRQLVLDVIQLSEENALLLNAVRNGVTSLIGRFQRPANDAFVGSYRQGGSQIAFSHATGQYLKRV
;
A
#
# COMPACT_ATOMS: atom_id res chain seq x y z
N MET A 1 -34.38 -11.96 6.20
CA MET A 1 -33.52 -12.01 7.41
C MET A 1 -32.07 -12.38 7.10
N ILE A 2 -31.75 -13.50 6.46
CA ILE A 2 -30.34 -13.84 6.14
C ILE A 2 -29.74 -12.85 5.12
N GLU A 3 -30.44 -12.61 4.01
CA GLU A 3 -29.98 -11.65 3.01
C GLU A 3 -29.78 -10.23 3.56
N GLN A 4 -30.72 -9.75 4.39
CA GLN A 4 -30.59 -8.45 5.05
C GLN A 4 -29.35 -8.38 5.96
N ARG A 5 -29.04 -9.47 6.69
CA ARG A 5 -27.82 -9.52 7.51
C ARG A 5 -26.56 -9.44 6.65
N ILE A 6 -26.52 -10.16 5.53
CA ILE A 6 -25.42 -10.10 4.56
C ILE A 6 -25.28 -8.70 3.99
N GLN A 7 -26.39 -8.07 3.60
CA GLN A 7 -26.38 -6.72 3.05
C GLN A 7 -25.88 -5.70 4.06
N THR A 8 -26.37 -5.74 5.30
CA THR A 8 -25.92 -4.81 6.35
C THR A 8 -24.44 -5.00 6.67
N SER A 9 -23.98 -6.23 6.87
CA SER A 9 -22.56 -6.47 7.16
C SER A 9 -21.64 -6.17 5.97
N ALA A 10 -22.13 -6.31 4.74
CA ALA A 10 -21.40 -5.93 3.54
C ALA A 10 -21.25 -4.40 3.44
N LEU A 11 -22.31 -3.64 3.69
CA LEU A 11 -22.27 -2.17 3.69
C LEU A 11 -21.33 -1.63 4.77
N ASP A 12 -21.41 -2.18 5.99
CA ASP A 12 -20.50 -1.80 7.08
C ASP A 12 -19.03 -2.03 6.70
N LEU A 13 -18.73 -3.17 6.06
CA LEU A 13 -17.39 -3.49 5.58
C LEU A 13 -16.97 -2.61 4.39
N GLU A 14 -17.89 -2.32 3.48
CA GLU A 14 -17.66 -1.43 2.33
C GLU A 14 -17.23 -0.03 2.78
N ASP A 15 -17.94 0.57 3.74
CA ASP A 15 -17.63 1.90 4.27
C ASP A 15 -16.20 1.96 4.85
N ILE A 16 -15.80 0.92 5.60
CA ILE A 16 -14.44 0.82 6.16
C ILE A 16 -13.40 0.68 5.05
N LEU A 17 -13.67 -0.13 4.02
CA LEU A 17 -12.75 -0.31 2.89
C LEU A 17 -12.63 0.97 2.05
N ILE A 18 -13.70 1.74 1.88
CA ILE A 18 -13.66 3.05 1.23
C ILE A 18 -12.78 4.01 2.02
N ALA A 19 -12.98 4.10 3.34
CA ALA A 19 -12.15 4.96 4.20
C ALA A 19 -10.67 4.54 4.17
N GLU A 20 -10.38 3.25 4.23
CA GLU A 20 -9.02 2.72 4.10
C GLU A 20 -8.40 3.11 2.75
N ARG A 21 -9.16 3.01 1.65
CA ARG A 21 -8.70 3.42 0.31
C ARG A 21 -8.31 4.89 0.29
N GLU A 22 -9.16 5.76 0.83
CA GLU A 22 -8.92 7.20 0.89
C GLU A 22 -7.64 7.52 1.67
N TYR A 23 -7.44 6.90 2.83
CA TYR A 23 -6.21 7.07 3.61
C TYR A 23 -4.98 6.57 2.86
N LEU A 24 -5.05 5.40 2.21
CA LEU A 24 -3.93 4.85 1.46
C LEU A 24 -3.57 5.71 0.24
N MET A 25 -4.58 6.21 -0.49
CA MET A 25 -4.38 7.15 -1.61
C MET A 25 -3.78 8.48 -1.16
N ALA A 26 -4.14 8.96 0.03
CA ALA A 26 -3.57 10.16 0.64
C ALA A 26 -2.17 9.94 1.25
N GLY A 27 -1.67 8.70 1.30
CA GLY A 27 -0.41 8.35 1.96
C GLY A 27 -0.48 8.40 3.49
N LEU A 28 -1.68 8.43 4.07
CA LEU A 28 -1.98 8.46 5.50
C LEU A 28 -2.00 7.03 6.07
N VAL A 29 -0.82 6.40 6.08
CA VAL A 29 -0.68 4.96 6.42
C VAL A 29 -1.05 4.67 7.87
N ARG A 30 -0.82 5.62 8.78
CA ARG A 30 -1.13 5.45 10.20
C ARG A 30 -2.64 5.42 10.42
N GLU A 31 -3.36 6.28 9.72
CA GLU A 31 -4.80 6.42 9.74
C GLU A 31 -5.45 5.16 9.16
N ALA A 32 -4.94 4.67 8.01
CA ALA A 32 -5.33 3.37 7.46
C ALA A 32 -5.08 2.23 8.46
N ALA A 33 -3.93 2.23 9.14
CA ALA A 33 -3.61 1.20 10.13
C ALA A 33 -4.56 1.24 11.35
N ASN A 34 -5.03 2.41 11.76
CA ASN A 34 -5.97 2.55 12.88
C ASN A 34 -7.33 1.90 12.59
N LEU A 35 -7.72 1.74 11.32
CA LEU A 35 -8.95 1.04 10.93
C LEU A 35 -8.88 -0.48 11.10
N SER A 36 -7.69 -1.05 11.32
CA SER A 36 -7.50 -2.51 11.32
C SER A 36 -8.40 -3.25 12.31
N GLY A 37 -8.64 -2.68 13.50
CA GLY A 37 -9.50 -3.30 14.50
C GLY A 37 -10.97 -3.32 14.09
N GLU A 38 -11.45 -2.20 13.56
CA GLU A 38 -12.82 -2.07 13.05
C GLU A 38 -13.06 -2.95 11.82
N LYS A 39 -12.10 -2.96 10.89
CA LYS A 39 -12.09 -3.81 9.70
C LYS A 39 -12.15 -5.30 10.05
N LEU A 40 -11.39 -5.74 11.05
CA LEU A 40 -11.41 -7.13 11.49
C LEU A 40 -12.77 -7.52 12.07
N ALA A 41 -13.35 -6.66 12.92
CA ALA A 41 -14.68 -6.91 13.48
C ALA A 41 -15.78 -6.94 12.40
N ALA A 42 -15.71 -6.05 11.41
CA ALA A 42 -16.64 -6.03 10.28
C ALA A 42 -16.49 -7.28 9.40
N LEU A 43 -15.26 -7.75 9.15
CA LEU A 43 -14.99 -9.00 8.43
C LEU A 43 -15.58 -10.21 9.17
N GLU A 44 -15.37 -10.32 10.49
CA GLU A 44 -15.95 -11.40 11.29
C GLU A 44 -17.49 -11.39 11.24
N SER A 45 -18.10 -10.20 11.33
CA SER A 45 -19.56 -10.02 11.18
C SER A 45 -20.05 -10.41 9.79
N PHE A 46 -19.30 -10.03 8.75
CA PHE A 46 -19.57 -10.35 7.37
C PHE A 46 -19.52 -11.87 7.12
N GLU A 47 -18.46 -12.55 7.57
CA GLU A 47 -18.33 -14.00 7.50
C GLU A 47 -19.46 -14.71 8.26
N ALA A 48 -19.77 -14.26 9.47
CA ALA A 48 -20.85 -14.81 10.29
C ALA A 48 -22.25 -14.63 9.67
N ALA A 49 -22.42 -13.68 8.75
CA ALA A 49 -23.68 -13.48 8.03
C ALA A 49 -23.97 -14.60 7.00
N PHE A 50 -22.93 -15.24 6.45
CA PHE A 50 -23.08 -16.38 5.54
C PHE A 50 -23.32 -17.70 6.29
N GLY A 51 -22.74 -17.88 7.48
CA GLY A 51 -22.89 -19.11 8.27
C GLY A 51 -22.39 -20.38 7.57
N GLU A 52 -22.70 -21.56 8.10
CA GLU A 52 -22.20 -22.85 7.58
C GLU A 52 -22.91 -23.36 6.32
N ARG A 53 -24.05 -22.76 5.94
CA ARG A 53 -24.88 -23.26 4.84
C ARG A 53 -24.63 -22.48 3.56
N THR A 54 -23.83 -23.06 2.69
CA THR A 54 -23.71 -22.67 1.28
C THR A 54 -24.35 -23.76 0.40
N PRO A 55 -25.04 -23.42 -0.70
CA PRO A 55 -25.19 -22.09 -1.32
C PRO A 55 -26.38 -21.28 -0.77
N ILE A 56 -26.22 -19.95 -0.70
CA ILE A 56 -27.26 -19.00 -0.30
C ILE A 56 -27.82 -18.31 -1.54
N ALA A 57 -29.15 -18.33 -1.69
CA ALA A 57 -29.82 -17.52 -2.70
C ALA A 57 -29.93 -16.07 -2.19
N VAL A 58 -29.31 -15.15 -2.92
CA VAL A 58 -29.35 -13.70 -2.69
C VAL A 58 -29.81 -12.99 -3.97
N SER A 59 -30.38 -11.81 -3.83
CA SER A 59 -30.72 -10.95 -4.97
C SER A 59 -29.48 -10.53 -5.77
N GLY A 60 -29.72 -10.04 -6.99
CA GLY A 60 -28.66 -9.50 -7.85
C GLY A 60 -27.94 -8.30 -7.21
N GLU A 61 -28.67 -7.44 -6.51
CA GLU A 61 -28.13 -6.27 -5.82
C GLU A 61 -27.18 -6.67 -4.68
N THR A 62 -27.62 -7.56 -3.78
CA THR A 62 -26.77 -8.07 -2.69
C THR A 62 -25.54 -8.79 -3.24
N ARG A 63 -25.68 -9.53 -4.35
CA ARG A 63 -24.54 -10.17 -5.02
C ARG A 63 -23.54 -9.12 -5.54
N GLN A 64 -24.02 -8.06 -6.17
CA GLN A 64 -23.16 -7.00 -6.69
C GLN A 64 -22.40 -6.32 -5.55
N LEU A 65 -23.07 -5.98 -4.46
CA LEU A 65 -22.46 -5.39 -3.27
C LEU A 65 -21.30 -6.26 -2.72
N VAL A 66 -21.50 -7.58 -2.64
CA VAL A 66 -20.43 -8.51 -2.21
C VAL A 66 -19.24 -8.50 -3.18
N LEU A 67 -19.50 -8.42 -4.49
CA LEU A 67 -18.44 -8.30 -5.49
C LEU A 67 -17.69 -6.97 -5.37
N ASP A 68 -18.38 -5.88 -5.08
CA ASP A 68 -17.79 -4.55 -4.91
C ASP A 68 -16.88 -4.53 -3.66
N VAL A 69 -17.30 -5.16 -2.55
CA VAL A 69 -16.46 -5.37 -1.35
C VAL A 69 -15.19 -6.15 -1.67
N ILE A 70 -15.28 -7.21 -2.48
CA ILE A 70 -14.12 -8.00 -2.91
C ILE A 70 -13.18 -7.13 -3.75
N GLN A 71 -13.71 -6.39 -4.71
CA GLN A 71 -12.91 -5.50 -5.56
C GLN A 71 -12.20 -4.41 -4.72
N LEU A 72 -12.91 -3.75 -3.80
CA LEU A 72 -12.32 -2.76 -2.89
C LEU A 72 -11.18 -3.35 -2.05
N SER A 73 -11.37 -4.59 -1.56
CA SER A 73 -10.34 -5.29 -0.79
C SER A 73 -9.07 -5.54 -1.62
N GLU A 74 -9.23 -5.94 -2.89
CA GLU A 74 -8.11 -6.12 -3.81
C GLU A 74 -7.40 -4.80 -4.13
N GLU A 75 -8.16 -3.73 -4.39
CA GLU A 75 -7.62 -2.38 -4.63
C GLU A 75 -6.79 -1.89 -3.43
N ASN A 76 -7.31 -2.03 -2.20
CA ASN A 76 -6.61 -1.62 -0.99
C ASN A 76 -5.32 -2.43 -0.77
N ALA A 77 -5.34 -3.73 -1.08
CA ALA A 77 -4.13 -4.56 -1.02
C ALA A 77 -3.05 -4.08 -2.00
N LEU A 78 -3.43 -3.68 -3.22
CA LEU A 78 -2.50 -3.10 -4.19
C LEU A 78 -1.90 -1.77 -3.69
N LEU A 79 -2.74 -0.88 -3.14
CA LEU A 79 -2.30 0.40 -2.59
C LEU A 79 -1.34 0.21 -1.41
N LEU A 80 -1.66 -0.68 -0.47
CA LEU A 80 -0.79 -0.97 0.66
C LEU A 80 0.57 -1.55 0.23
N ASN A 81 0.57 -2.41 -0.79
CA ASN A 81 1.81 -2.91 -1.39
C ASN A 81 2.64 -1.79 -2.03
N ALA A 82 2.00 -0.84 -2.73
CA ALA A 82 2.67 0.32 -3.29
C ALA A 82 3.32 1.18 -2.19
N VAL A 83 2.60 1.44 -1.10
CA VAL A 83 3.12 2.14 0.09
C VAL A 83 4.34 1.41 0.67
N ARG A 84 4.24 0.09 0.87
CA ARG A 84 5.34 -0.73 1.40
C ARG A 84 6.59 -0.68 0.52
N ASN A 85 6.41 -0.72 -0.80
CA ASN A 85 7.51 -0.60 -1.75
C ASN A 85 8.18 0.79 -1.66
N GLY A 86 7.38 1.85 -1.51
CA GLY A 86 7.88 3.21 -1.28
C GLY A 86 8.72 3.31 -0.01
N VAL A 87 8.23 2.79 1.12
CA VAL A 87 8.95 2.78 2.41
C VAL A 87 10.25 1.98 2.30
N THR A 88 10.23 0.81 1.68
CA THR A 88 11.41 -0.03 1.49
C THR A 88 12.48 0.68 0.66
N SER A 89 12.07 1.38 -0.40
CA SER A 89 12.97 2.20 -1.21
C SER A 89 13.62 3.33 -0.40
N LEU A 90 12.84 4.03 0.43
CA LEU A 90 13.35 5.09 1.31
C LEU A 90 14.37 4.54 2.31
N ILE A 91 14.09 3.42 2.96
CA ILE A 91 15.02 2.75 3.88
C ILE A 91 16.31 2.40 3.14
N GLY A 92 16.22 1.85 1.92
CA GLY A 92 17.39 1.55 1.09
C GLY A 92 18.24 2.78 0.78
N ARG A 93 17.63 3.96 0.60
CA ARG A 93 18.37 5.23 0.40
C ARG A 93 19.11 5.67 1.66
N PHE A 94 18.54 5.47 2.84
CA PHE A 94 19.20 5.80 4.12
C PHE A 94 20.31 4.80 4.50
N GLN A 95 20.15 3.52 4.14
CA GLN A 95 21.12 2.47 4.46
C GLN A 95 22.32 2.46 3.51
N ARG A 96 22.19 3.00 2.30
CA ARG A 96 23.32 3.16 1.39
C ARG A 96 24.27 4.24 1.92
N PRO A 97 25.55 3.92 2.19
CA PRO A 97 26.54 4.95 2.49
C PRO A 97 26.57 5.97 1.35
N ALA A 98 26.74 7.25 1.68
CA ALA A 98 26.84 8.35 0.70
C ALA A 98 28.04 8.24 -0.27
N ASN A 99 28.78 7.12 -0.27
CA ASN A 99 29.97 6.87 -1.06
C ASN A 99 29.69 6.44 -2.52
N ASP A 100 28.44 6.15 -2.88
CA ASP A 100 28.08 5.78 -4.26
C ASP A 100 27.56 6.97 -5.11
N ALA A 101 27.77 8.20 -4.65
CA ALA A 101 27.67 9.38 -5.52
C ALA A 101 28.85 9.46 -6.48
N PHE A 102 29.09 8.41 -7.28
CA PHE A 102 29.89 8.51 -8.49
C PHE A 102 29.09 9.34 -9.49
N VAL A 103 29.24 10.67 -9.40
CA VAL A 103 28.80 11.59 -10.45
C VAL A 103 29.61 11.23 -11.69
N GLY A 104 28.97 10.51 -12.61
CA GLY A 104 29.58 10.11 -13.87
C GLY A 104 30.03 11.34 -14.65
N SER A 105 31.32 11.67 -14.58
CA SER A 105 31.92 12.53 -15.59
C SER A 105 32.00 11.69 -16.87
N TYR A 106 30.99 11.78 -17.71
CA TYR A 106 31.07 11.28 -19.07
C TYR A 106 32.10 12.13 -19.82
N ARG A 107 33.37 11.73 -19.77
CA ARG A 107 34.28 11.99 -20.88
C ARG A 107 34.30 10.76 -21.77
N GLN A 108 34.37 11.04 -23.07
CA GLN A 108 34.30 10.17 -24.24
C GLN A 108 35.44 9.12 -24.30
N GLY A 109 35.67 8.37 -23.22
CA GLY A 109 36.83 7.48 -23.07
C GLY A 109 36.78 6.43 -21.95
N GLY A 110 35.63 6.21 -21.29
CA GLY A 110 35.33 4.93 -20.64
C GLY A 110 36.28 4.39 -19.56
N SER A 111 36.93 5.21 -18.73
CA SER A 111 37.58 4.70 -17.51
C SER A 111 36.97 5.32 -16.24
N GLN A 112 36.56 4.46 -15.31
CA GLN A 112 36.14 4.83 -13.96
C GLN A 112 37.38 5.14 -13.12
N ILE A 113 37.47 6.35 -12.56
CA ILE A 113 38.48 6.69 -11.55
C ILE A 113 37.77 6.77 -10.20
N ALA A 114 38.14 5.88 -9.29
CA ALA A 114 37.74 5.97 -7.89
C ALA A 114 38.52 7.10 -7.21
N PHE A 115 37.83 8.18 -6.86
CA PHE A 115 38.43 9.27 -6.07
C PHE A 115 38.45 8.89 -4.59
N SER A 116 39.36 8.01 -4.18
CA SER A 116 39.53 7.67 -2.76
C SER A 116 40.48 8.60 -1.99
N HIS A 117 41.17 9.55 -2.66
CA HIS A 117 42.16 10.42 -1.99
C HIS A 117 42.29 11.84 -2.59
N ALA A 118 41.18 12.56 -2.79
CA ALA A 118 41.26 13.98 -3.13
C ALA A 118 41.48 14.84 -1.87
N THR A 119 42.72 14.99 -1.42
CA THR A 119 43.11 16.07 -0.50
C THR A 119 43.00 17.40 -1.25
N GLY A 120 42.11 18.27 -0.78
CA GLY A 120 41.83 19.56 -1.41
C GLY A 120 43.06 20.46 -1.48
N GLN A 121 43.60 20.62 -2.68
CA GLN A 121 44.53 21.69 -3.05
C GLN A 121 43.98 22.36 -4.31
N TYR A 122 43.00 23.25 -4.12
CA TYR A 122 42.58 24.19 -5.16
C TYR A 122 43.70 25.22 -5.36
N LEU A 123 44.65 24.93 -6.24
CA LEU A 123 45.53 25.96 -6.79
C LEU A 123 44.77 26.74 -7.86
N LYS A 124 44.29 27.93 -7.47
CA LYS A 124 43.77 28.95 -8.37
C LYS A 124 44.88 29.32 -9.37
N ARG A 125 44.71 28.99 -10.65
CA ARG A 125 45.59 29.51 -11.72
C ARG A 125 45.23 30.96 -12.02
N VAL A 126 46.31 31.71 -12.29
CA VAL A 126 46.43 33.15 -12.60
C VAL A 126 45.43 33.62 -13.65
#